data_AF-A0A7Y0XD09-F1
#
_entry.id   AF-A0A7Y0XD09-F1
#
_cell.length_a   1.000
_cell.length_b   1.000
_cell.length_c   1.000
_cell.angle_alpha   90.00
_cell.angle_beta   90.00
_cell.angle_gamma   90.00
#
_symmetry.space_group_name_H-M   'P 1'
#
loop_
_entity.id
_entity.type
_entity.pdbx_description
1 polymer ?
#
loop_
_entity_poly.entity_id
_entity_poly.type
_entity_poly.pdbx_seq_one_letter_code
_entity_poly.pdbx_strand_id
1 'polypeptide(L)'
;KPDSYYFPDANKPDVGGLQGIYDSGDDMDSVGNNAKGSLWSDANSANPSISGAAYKVLLDASNRSRPDFSNDPVLNLSKKTYE
;
A
#
# COMPACT_ATOMS: atom_id res chain seq x y z
N LYS A 1 15.99 -21.88 -7.87
CA LYS A 1 16.73 -20.83 -7.11
C LYS A 1 16.27 -20.89 -5.66
N PRO A 2 17.13 -20.58 -4.67
CA PRO A 2 16.74 -20.61 -3.26
C PRO A 2 15.73 -19.48 -2.94
N ASP A 3 14.88 -19.67 -1.93
CA ASP A 3 13.83 -18.71 -1.53
C ASP A 3 14.39 -17.31 -1.21
N SER A 4 15.62 -17.24 -0.69
CA SER A 4 16.36 -15.99 -0.45
C SER A 4 16.63 -15.16 -1.71
N TYR A 5 16.51 -15.77 -2.90
CA TYR A 5 16.60 -15.06 -4.17
C TYR A 5 15.32 -14.25 -4.48
N TYR A 6 14.16 -14.74 -4.05
CA TYR A 6 12.87 -14.12 -4.32
C TYR A 6 12.36 -13.26 -3.16
N PHE A 7 12.76 -13.61 -1.93
CA PHE A 7 12.41 -12.91 -0.70
C PHE A 7 13.71 -12.53 0.04
N PRO A 8 14.45 -11.53 -0.45
CA PRO A 8 15.75 -11.14 0.10
C PRO A 8 15.65 -10.66 1.56
N ASP A 9 14.49 -10.15 1.97
CA ASP A 9 14.21 -9.68 3.33
C ASP A 9 13.70 -10.81 4.26
N ALA A 10 13.77 -12.08 3.83
CA ALA A 10 13.32 -13.28 4.55
C ALA A 10 11.83 -13.32 4.96
N ASN A 11 11.02 -12.32 4.58
CA ASN A 11 9.57 -12.30 4.77
C ASN A 11 8.87 -13.19 3.73
N LYS A 12 9.01 -14.50 3.88
CA LYS A 12 8.21 -15.46 3.11
C LYS A 12 6.75 -15.34 3.55
N PRO A 13 5.79 -15.17 2.62
CA PRO A 13 4.38 -15.17 2.99
C PRO A 13 3.98 -16.55 3.53
N ASP A 14 3.16 -16.56 4.59
CA ASP A 14 2.53 -17.78 5.09
C ASP A 14 1.43 -18.22 4.12
N VAL A 15 1.82 -18.99 3.11
CA VAL A 15 0.89 -19.47 2.07
C VAL A 15 -0.25 -20.29 2.66
N GLY A 16 -0.02 -21.01 3.77
CA GLY A 16 -1.05 -21.79 4.44
C GLY A 16 -2.09 -20.89 5.11
N GLY A 17 -1.63 -19.88 5.84
CA GLY A 17 -2.49 -18.87 6.48
C GLY A 17 -3.20 -17.93 5.48
N LEU A 18 -2.68 -17.78 4.27
CA LEU A 18 -3.27 -16.98 3.20
C LEU A 18 -4.23 -17.76 2.30
N GLN A 19 -4.23 -19.09 2.38
CA GLN A 19 -5.10 -19.91 1.55
C GLN A 19 -6.54 -19.85 2.09
N GLY A 20 -7.50 -19.57 1.20
CA GLY A 20 -8.92 -19.54 1.56
C GLY A 20 -9.41 -18.18 2.05
N ILE A 21 -8.55 -17.29 2.59
CA ILE A 21 -8.97 -16.01 3.21
C ILE A 21 -9.88 -15.11 2.36
N TYR A 22 -9.88 -15.28 1.03
CA TYR A 22 -10.74 -14.54 0.12
C TYR A 22 -12.23 -14.88 0.27
N ASP A 23 -12.56 -16.01 0.90
CA ASP A 23 -13.93 -16.46 1.17
C ASP A 23 -14.52 -15.91 2.48
N SER A 24 -13.71 -15.20 3.27
CA SER A 24 -14.06 -14.70 4.60
C SER A 24 -13.67 -13.23 4.73
N GLY A 25 -14.67 -12.35 4.85
CA GLY A 25 -14.44 -10.91 5.05
C GLY A 25 -13.68 -10.61 6.33
N ASP A 26 -14.02 -11.29 7.43
CA ASP A 26 -13.40 -11.08 8.74
C ASP A 26 -11.92 -11.51 8.74
N ASP A 27 -11.60 -12.65 8.11
CA ASP A 27 -10.20 -13.11 8.01
C ASP A 27 -9.38 -12.21 7.08
N MET A 28 -9.97 -11.76 5.98
CA MET A 28 -9.34 -10.80 5.07
C MET A 28 -9.05 -9.47 5.77
N ASP A 29 -9.99 -8.96 6.57
CA ASP A 29 -9.80 -7.75 7.38
C ASP A 29 -8.73 -7.96 8.45
N SER A 30 -8.72 -9.10 9.15
CA SER A 30 -7.74 -9.43 10.18
C SER A 30 -6.32 -9.46 9.61
N VAL A 31 -6.10 -10.26 8.55
CA VAL A 31 -4.80 -10.38 7.89
C VAL A 31 -4.36 -9.06 7.27
N GLY A 32 -5.28 -8.37 6.58
CA GLY A 32 -5.01 -7.08 5.95
C GLY A 32 -4.62 -5.99 6.94
N ASN A 33 -5.34 -5.88 8.06
CA ASN A 33 -5.03 -4.92 9.11
C ASN A 33 -3.70 -5.23 9.80
N ASN A 34 -3.39 -6.51 10.04
CA ASN A 34 -2.09 -6.91 10.58
C ASN A 34 -0.94 -6.52 9.63
N ALA A 35 -1.06 -6.84 8.34
CA ALA A 35 -0.05 -6.50 7.34
C ALA A 35 0.16 -4.98 7.24
N LYS A 36 -0.94 -4.20 7.23
CA LYS A 36 -0.89 -2.73 7.25
C LYS A 36 -0.19 -2.19 8.50
N GLY A 37 -0.49 -2.73 9.68
CA GLY A 37 0.14 -2.35 10.94
C GLY A 37 1.64 -2.62 10.95
N SER A 38 2.03 -3.82 10.49
CA SER A 38 3.42 -4.22 10.34
C SER A 38 4.20 -3.32 9.37
N LEU A 39 3.62 -3.00 8.21
CA LEU A 39 4.21 -2.06 7.24
C LEU A 39 4.37 -0.65 7.81
N TRP A 40 3.38 -0.17 8.57
CA TRP A 40 3.47 1.12 9.23
C TRP A 40 4.59 1.12 10.30
N SER A 41 4.72 0.07 11.09
CA SER A 41 5.79 -0.05 12.08
C SER A 41 7.16 -0.10 11.42
N ASP A 42 7.33 -0.91 10.38
CA ASP A 42 8.59 -1.03 9.62
C ASP A 42 8.99 0.29 8.97
N ALA A 43 8.04 0.99 8.35
CA ALA A 43 8.22 2.30 7.74
C ALA A 43 8.69 3.41 8.71
N ASN A 44 8.41 3.26 10.00
CA ASN A 44 8.84 4.20 11.06
C ASN A 44 10.04 3.67 11.88
N SER A 45 10.63 2.54 11.49
CA SER A 45 11.81 1.98 12.15
C SER A 45 13.09 2.74 11.74
N ALA A 46 14.17 2.52 12.50
CA ALA A 46 15.47 3.13 12.21
C ALA A 46 16.11 2.63 10.90
N ASN A 47 15.79 1.39 10.49
CA ASN A 47 16.33 0.73 9.29
C ASN A 47 15.17 -0.01 8.58
N PRO A 48 14.30 0.71 7.86
CA PRO A 48 13.13 0.11 7.21
C PRO A 48 13.55 -0.91 6.14
N SER A 49 12.76 -1.97 5.97
CA SER A 49 12.89 -2.84 4.79
C SER A 49 12.53 -2.09 3.50
N ILE A 50 12.80 -2.70 2.34
CA ILE A 50 12.38 -2.12 1.05
C ILE A 50 10.85 -1.92 1.03
N SER A 51 10.10 -2.87 1.59
CA SER A 51 8.64 -2.82 1.64
C SER A 51 8.14 -1.70 2.57
N GLY A 52 8.77 -1.53 3.74
CA GLY A 52 8.48 -0.43 4.66
C GLY A 52 8.80 0.94 4.06
N ALA A 53 9.94 1.07 3.39
CA ALA A 53 10.32 2.30 2.70
C ALA A 53 9.33 2.64 1.56
N ALA A 54 8.92 1.66 0.77
CA ALA A 54 7.90 1.85 -0.26
C ALA A 54 6.54 2.25 0.34
N TYR A 55 6.12 1.63 1.44
CA TYR A 55 4.91 2.00 2.16
C TYR A 55 4.97 3.45 2.66
N LYS A 56 6.12 3.90 3.17
CA LYS A 56 6.32 5.29 3.60
C LYS A 56 6.11 6.29 2.46
N VAL A 57 6.64 6.02 1.27
CA VAL A 57 6.44 6.87 0.08
C VAL A 57 4.96 6.98 -0.28
N LEU A 58 4.24 5.86 -0.27
CA LEU A 58 2.80 5.85 -0.56
C LEU A 58 2.00 6.61 0.51
N LEU A 59 2.35 6.43 1.79
CA LEU A 59 1.72 7.13 2.90
C LEU A 59 1.94 8.65 2.77
N ASP A 60 3.16 9.08 2.50
CA ASP A 60 3.49 10.49 2.34
C ASP A 60 2.80 11.10 1.11
N ALA A 61 2.68 10.33 0.01
CA ALA A 61 1.90 10.73 -1.15
C ALA A 61 0.39 10.85 -0.84
N SER A 62 -0.16 9.96 0.00
CA SER A 62 -1.57 10.02 0.41
C SER A 62 -1.88 11.21 1.32
N ASN A 63 -0.89 11.66 2.11
CA ASN A 63 -1.00 12.81 3.00
C ASN A 63 -0.67 14.14 2.31
N ARG A 64 -0.13 14.09 1.08
CA ARG A 64 0.13 15.30 0.30
C ARG A 64 -1.19 16.01 0.03
N SER A 65 -1.18 17.34 0.17
CA SER A 65 -2.31 18.17 -0.21
C SER A 65 -2.69 17.88 -1.67
N ARG A 66 -3.97 17.60 -1.90
CA ARG A 66 -4.48 17.49 -3.27
C ARG A 66 -4.24 18.84 -3.96
N PRO A 67 -3.63 18.87 -5.14
CA PRO A 67 -3.50 20.10 -5.89
C PRO A 67 -4.90 20.66 -6.14
N ASP A 68 -5.06 21.96 -5.94
CA ASP A 68 -6.30 22.63 -6.30
C ASP A 68 -6.34 22.83 -7.81
N PHE A 69 -7.20 22.05 -8.47
CA PHE A 69 -7.42 22.09 -9.91
C PHE A 69 -8.65 22.93 -10.30
N SER A 70 -9.27 23.65 -9.37
CA SER A 70 -10.47 24.47 -9.64
C SER A 70 -10.24 25.50 -10.75
N ASN A 71 -9.01 26.01 -10.87
CA ASN A 71 -8.60 26.99 -11.87
C ASN A 71 -7.77 26.39 -13.02
N ASP A 72 -7.67 25.06 -13.12
CA ASP A 72 -6.92 24.42 -14.20
C ASP A 72 -7.72 24.52 -15.53
N PRO A 73 -7.21 25.24 -16.55
CA PRO A 73 -7.93 25.47 -17.79
C PRO A 73 -8.12 24.20 -18.62
N VAL A 74 -7.25 23.19 -18.49
CA VAL A 74 -7.35 21.92 -19.22
C VAL A 74 -8.43 21.04 -18.61
N LEU A 75 -8.50 20.97 -17.27
CA LEU A 75 -9.53 20.21 -16.56
C LEU A 75 -10.89 20.90 -16.56
N ASN A 76 -10.93 22.23 -16.68
CA ASN A 76 -12.18 22.96 -16.88
C ASN A 76 -12.80 22.72 -18.27
N LEU A 77 -11.98 22.41 -19.29
CA LEU A 77 -12.46 22.14 -20.64
C LEU A 77 -13.32 20.86 -20.70
N SER A 78 -12.88 19.81 -20.02
CA SER A 78 -13.64 18.55 -19.94
C SER A 78 -14.90 18.71 -19.11
N LYS A 79 -14.87 19.52 -18.05
CA LYS A 79 -16.05 19.83 -17.22
C LYS A 79 -17.17 20.50 -18.02
N LYS A 80 -16.84 21.47 -18.87
CA LYS A 80 -17.79 22.15 -19.79
C LYS A 80 -18.34 21.27 -20.91
N THR A 81 -17.71 20.13 -21.21
CA THR A 81 -18.19 19.23 -22.27
C THR A 81 -19.37 18.36 -21.80
N TYR A 82 -19.52 18.18 -20.48
CA TYR A 82 -20.56 17.36 -19.86
C TYR A 82 -21.58 18.16 -19.02
N GLU A 83 -21.51 19.50 -19.10
CA GLU A 83 -22.57 20.43 -18.64
C GLU A 83 -23.44 20.85 -19.83
#